data_AF-K2DJ39-F1
#
_entry.id   AF-K2DJ39-F1
#
_cell.length_a   1.000
_cell.length_b   1.000
_cell.length_c   1.000
_cell.angle_alpha   90.00
_cell.angle_beta   90.00
_cell.angle_gamma   90.00
#
_symmetry.space_group_name_H-M   'P 1'
#
loop_
_entity.id
_entity.type
_entity.pdbx_description
1 polymer ?
#
loop_
_entity_poly.entity_id
_entity_poly.type
_entity_poly.pdbx_seq_one_letter_code
_entity_poly.pdbx_strand_id
1 'polypeptide(L)' 'MKIALVTDAWHPQVNGVVTTLTELVQQLERLGHDVHVIH' A
#
# COMPACT_ATOMS: atom_id res chain seq x y z
N MET A 1 -9.27 -7.69 7.58
CA MET A 1 -10.37 -6.96 6.89
C MET A 1 -10.06 -6.89 5.41
N LYS A 2 -11.03 -6.53 4.56
CA LYS A 2 -10.77 -6.20 3.15
C LYS A 2 -10.59 -4.69 3.02
N ILE A 3 -9.44 -4.25 2.52
CA ILE A 3 -9.04 -2.84 2.42
C ILE A 3 -8.69 -2.54 0.97
N ALA A 4 -9.26 -1.49 0.40
CA ALA A 4 -8.85 -0.96 -0.90
C ALA A 4 -7.99 0.30 -0.70
N LEU A 5 -6.78 0.30 -1.23
CA LEU A 5 -5.88 1.45 -1.23
C LEU A 5 -5.81 2.02 -2.65
N VAL A 6 -6.36 3.21 -2.85
CA VAL A 6 -6.34 3.90 -4.15
C VAL A 6 -5.35 5.05 -4.08
N THR A 7 -4.36 5.07 -4.98
CA THR A 7 -3.31 6.10 -4.99
C THR A 7 -2.75 6.32 -6.39
N ASP A 8 -2.43 7.56 -6.76
CA ASP A 8 -1.67 7.90 -7.97
C ASP A 8 -0.14 7.75 -7.80
N ALA A 9 0.31 7.47 -6.57
CA ALA A 9 1.70 7.33 -6.21
C ALA A 9 2.04 5.86 -5.89
N TRP A 10 2.55 5.14 -6.89
CA TRP A 10 3.03 3.77 -6.73
C TRP A 10 4.35 3.52 -7.47
N HIS A 11 4.89 2.32 -7.34
CA HIS A 11 6.06 1.89 -8.11
C HIS A 11 5.83 2.10 -9.62
N PRO A 12 6.86 2.53 -10.38
CA PRO A 12 8.29 2.59 -10.04
C PRO A 12 8.77 3.90 -9.38
N GLN A 13 7.87 4.81 -8.97
CA GLN A 13 8.29 6.07 -8.33
C GLN A 13 9.01 5.79 -6.99
N VAL A 14 10.04 6.58 -6.68
CA VAL A 14 10.88 6.43 -5.46
C VAL A 14 10.83 7.69 -4.60
N ASN A 15 9.63 8.07 -4.18
CA ASN A 15 9.40 9.20 -3.27
C ASN A 15 8.90 8.71 -1.90
N GLY A 16 8.84 9.63 -0.93
CA GLY A 16 8.41 9.31 0.42
C GLY A 16 6.99 8.72 0.50
N VAL A 17 6.10 9.10 -0.41
CA VAL A 17 4.72 8.59 -0.44
C VAL A 17 4.71 7.10 -0.80
N VAL A 18 5.40 6.70 -1.87
CA VAL A 18 5.50 5.28 -2.26
C VAL A 18 6.09 4.44 -1.14
N THR A 19 7.15 4.93 -0.48
CA THR A 19 7.75 4.22 0.66
C THR A 19 6.75 4.03 1.80
N THR A 20 6.06 5.09 2.22
CA THR A 20 5.08 5.01 3.31
C THR A 20 3.91 4.09 2.97
N LEU A 21 3.37 4.16 1.74
CA LEU A 21 2.25 3.32 1.34
C LEU A 21 2.66 1.85 1.21
N THR A 22 3.86 1.56 0.70
CA THR A 22 4.38 0.18 0.60
C THR A 22 4.56 -0.44 1.99
N GLU A 23 5.17 0.30 2.93
CA GLU A 23 5.31 -0.14 4.32
C GLU A 23 3.94 -0.35 4.99
N LEU A 24 2.99 0.57 4.78
CA LEU A 24 1.63 0.43 5.31
C LEU A 24 0.96 -0.86 4.81
N VAL A 25 1.02 -1.14 3.50
CA VAL A 25 0.45 -2.37 2.92
C VAL A 25 1.09 -3.60 3.56
N GLN A 26 2.43 -3.64 3.63
CA GLN A 26 3.15 -4.76 4.24
C GLN A 26 2.75 -4.99 5.70
N GLN A 27 2.60 -3.93 6.50
CA GLN A 27 2.18 -4.08 7.90
C GLN A 27 0.73 -4.57 8.01
N LEU A 28 -0.19 -4.06 7.19
CA LEU A 28 -1.59 -4.51 7.17
C LEU A 28 -1.71 -5.98 6.77
N GLU A 29 -0.96 -6.41 5.75
CA GLU A 29 -0.90 -7.82 5.33
C GLU A 29 -0.36 -8.72 6.45
N ARG A 30 0.69 -8.28 7.16
CA ARG A 30 1.24 -9.01 8.34
C ARG A 30 0.24 -9.13 9.49
N LEU A 31 -0.69 -8.19 9.61
CA LEU A 31 -1.79 -8.24 10.58
C LEU A 31 -2.99 -9.08 10.09
N GLY A 32 -2.88 -9.75 8.94
CA GLY A 32 -3.94 -10.61 8.39
C GLY A 32 -5.04 -9.82 7.69
N HIS A 33 -4.74 -8.62 7.19
CA HIS A 33 -5.65 -7.86 6.34
C HIS A 33 -5.39 -8.17 4.86
N ASP A 34 -6.46 -8.23 4.08
CA ASP A 34 -6.44 -8.40 2.64
C ASP A 34 -6.48 -6.99 2.03
N VAL A 35 -5.37 -6.57 1.41
CA VAL A 35 -5.19 -5.23 0.86
C VAL A 35 -5.10 -5.30 -0.65
N HIS A 36 -5.99 -4.58 -1.32
CA HIS A 36 -5.97 -4.43 -2.77
C HIS A 36 -5.55 -3.01 -3.15
N VAL A 37 -4.40 -2.89 -3.81
CA VAL A 37 -3.87 -1.60 -4.26
C VAL A 37 -4.34 -1.33 -5.68
N ILE A 38 -4.92 -0.15 -5.90
CA ILE A 38 -5.34 0.38 -7.19
C ILE A 38 -4.51 1.64 -7.45
N HIS A 39 -3.71 1.62 -8.51
CA HIS A 39 -2.76 2.66 -8.83
C HIS A 39 -2.75 3.05 -10.31
#